data_AF-A0AAJ6QVL9-F1
#
_entry.id   AF-A0AAJ6QVL9-F1
#
_cell.length_a   1.000
_cell.length_b   1.000
_cell.length_c   1.000
_cell.angle_alpha   90.00
_cell.angle_beta   90.00
_cell.angle_gamma   90.00
#
_symmetry.space_group_name_H-M   'P 1'
#
loop_
_entity.id
_entity.type
_entity.pdbx_description
1 polymer ?
#
loop_
_entity_poly.entity_id
_entity_poly.type
_entity_poly.pdbx_seq_one_letter_code
_entity_poly.pdbx_strand_id
1 'polypeptide(L)'
;MTVRLVECHALRKSSTRANEEVDGRMMMLDKPMGSAARAFLNFLTFIAELLLVGILSLTLFWVFHHEGGVAWRNDVKRQFNLHFILMLGGFIFLNGQAILSYRLFGCVRRIYAKLIHAFLLVAAAGSIAVGFYMAFEANDRVPKTMHFYSLHSWLALGTCALFVLQFFVGFFSFLVLLCCDGATSSFRACLIPVHATFGLAIFSMASATAVTGLMQAARARLNGQNANPDYREFPQQGIIINTIAAAIILLVILMPLVTRNNIRGGRAVFASE
;
A
#
# COMPACT_ATOMS: atom_id res chain seq x y z
N MET A 1 28.98 -60.11 1.51
CA MET A 1 27.72 -59.65 2.11
C MET A 1 27.90 -58.42 3.04
N THR A 2 29.11 -58.13 3.50
CA THR A 2 29.40 -57.13 4.55
C THR A 2 29.46 -55.67 4.06
N VAL A 3 29.73 -55.40 2.77
CA VAL A 3 29.88 -54.03 2.24
C VAL A 3 28.53 -53.30 2.10
N ARG A 4 27.46 -54.01 1.68
CA ARG A 4 26.11 -53.41 1.53
C ARG A 4 25.47 -52.95 2.85
N LEU A 5 25.82 -53.60 3.97
CA LEU A 5 25.31 -53.22 5.29
C LEU A 5 25.92 -51.91 5.80
N VAL A 6 27.20 -51.65 5.49
CA VAL A 6 27.90 -50.42 5.88
C VAL A 6 27.37 -49.21 5.08
N GLU A 7 27.12 -49.38 3.78
CA GLU A 7 26.48 -48.35 2.94
C GLU A 7 25.07 -48.00 3.42
N CYS A 8 24.26 -49.01 3.75
CA CYS A 8 22.89 -48.79 4.23
C CYS A 8 22.87 -48.04 5.58
N HIS A 9 23.82 -48.33 6.47
CA HIS A 9 23.95 -47.65 7.75
C HIS A 9 24.46 -46.20 7.60
N ALA A 10 25.36 -45.94 6.64
CA ALA A 10 25.84 -44.59 6.33
C ALA A 10 24.73 -43.71 5.70
N LEU A 11 23.94 -44.27 4.79
CA LEU A 11 22.79 -43.58 4.18
C LEU A 11 21.71 -43.25 5.21
N ARG A 12 21.43 -44.19 6.13
CA ARG A 12 20.47 -43.95 7.22
C ARG A 12 20.93 -42.83 8.16
N LYS A 13 22.22 -42.79 8.50
CA LYS A 13 22.81 -41.75 9.37
C LYS A 13 22.85 -40.37 8.70
N SER A 14 23.05 -40.34 7.37
CA SER A 14 22.97 -39.12 6.55
C SER A 14 21.53 -38.57 6.50
N SER A 15 20.54 -39.44 6.27
CA SER A 15 19.12 -39.07 6.24
C SER A 15 18.61 -38.57 7.58
N THR A 16 18.99 -39.19 8.70
CA THR A 16 18.62 -38.68 10.04
C THR A 16 19.25 -37.33 10.34
N ARG A 17 20.51 -37.12 9.96
CA ARG A 17 21.20 -35.84 10.19
C ARG A 17 20.62 -34.72 9.32
N ALA A 18 20.24 -35.02 8.08
CA ALA A 18 19.52 -34.08 7.21
C ALA A 18 18.11 -33.76 7.76
N ASN A 19 17.40 -34.75 8.30
CA ASN A 19 16.10 -34.52 8.94
C ASN A 19 16.23 -33.69 10.22
N GLU A 20 17.25 -33.92 11.07
CA GLU A 20 17.52 -33.11 12.26
C GLU A 20 17.95 -31.68 11.90
N GLU A 21 18.67 -31.49 10.80
CA GLU A 21 19.06 -30.15 10.33
C GLU A 21 17.87 -29.40 9.71
N VAL A 22 16.99 -30.10 8.98
CA VAL A 22 15.73 -29.54 8.46
C VAL A 22 14.77 -29.20 9.60
N ASP A 23 14.60 -30.11 10.57
CA ASP A 23 13.76 -29.90 11.75
C ASP A 23 14.32 -28.77 12.64
N GLY A 24 15.64 -28.74 12.87
CA GLY A 24 16.30 -27.63 13.59
C GLY A 24 16.20 -26.29 12.87
N ARG A 25 16.27 -26.27 11.54
CA ARG A 25 16.10 -25.06 10.72
C ARG A 25 14.63 -24.60 10.68
N MET A 26 13.68 -25.53 10.71
CA MET A 26 12.24 -25.27 10.83
C MET A 26 11.88 -24.75 12.23
N MET A 27 12.46 -25.32 13.28
CA MET A 27 12.27 -24.91 14.67
C MET A 27 12.90 -23.53 14.99
N MET A 28 13.99 -23.16 14.31
CA MET A 28 14.57 -21.80 14.35
C MET A 28 13.70 -20.75 13.64
N LEU A 29 12.99 -21.14 12.57
CA LEU A 29 12.04 -20.28 11.82
C LEU A 29 10.69 -20.11 12.54
N ASP A 30 10.29 -21.06 13.38
CA ASP A 30 9.04 -21.04 14.15
C ASP A 30 9.16 -20.42 15.54
N LYS A 31 10.36 -19.97 15.94
CA LYS A 31 10.55 -19.35 17.27
C LYS A 31 9.72 -18.05 17.35
N PRO A 32 8.79 -17.94 18.31
CA PRO A 32 7.96 -16.76 18.44
C PRO A 32 8.82 -15.53 18.69
N MET A 33 8.50 -14.44 17.99
CA MET A 33 9.23 -13.18 18.13
C MET A 33 9.30 -12.77 19.61
N GLY A 34 10.50 -12.40 20.06
CA GLY A 34 10.70 -11.89 21.42
C GLY A 34 9.74 -10.74 21.72
N SER A 35 9.28 -10.62 22.96
CA SER A 35 8.29 -9.60 23.36
C SER A 35 8.71 -8.17 22.99
N ALA A 36 10.01 -7.85 23.09
CA ALA A 36 10.56 -6.56 22.66
C ALA A 36 10.37 -6.31 21.15
N ALA A 37 10.64 -7.31 20.31
CA ALA A 37 10.48 -7.19 18.85
C ALA A 37 9.00 -7.04 18.45
N ARG A 38 8.10 -7.73 19.16
CA ARG A 38 6.64 -7.57 18.98
C ARG A 38 6.16 -6.18 19.37
N ALA A 39 6.61 -5.66 20.51
CA ALA A 39 6.30 -4.31 20.96
C ALA A 39 6.80 -3.25 19.97
N PHE A 40 8.04 -3.38 19.49
CA PHE A 40 8.61 -2.50 18.48
C PHE A 40 7.81 -2.51 17.17
N LEU A 41 7.44 -3.69 16.69
CA LEU A 41 6.62 -3.85 15.49
C LEU A 41 5.20 -3.26 15.62
N ASN A 42 4.59 -3.36 16.80
CA ASN A 42 3.30 -2.71 17.08
C ASN A 42 3.47 -1.19 17.12
N PHE A 43 4.55 -0.69 17.72
CA PHE A 43 4.89 0.73 17.71
C PHE A 43 5.05 1.26 16.27
N LEU A 44 5.78 0.55 15.40
CA LEU A 44 5.88 0.93 13.98
C LEU A 44 4.53 0.92 13.26
N THR A 45 3.65 -0.02 13.60
CA THR A 45 2.29 -0.07 13.04
C THR A 45 1.47 1.13 13.49
N PHE A 46 1.57 1.52 14.76
CA PHE A 46 0.95 2.72 15.28
C PHE A 46 1.47 3.99 14.59
N ILE A 47 2.78 4.10 14.36
CA ILE A 47 3.36 5.21 13.58
C ILE A 47 2.80 5.22 12.15
N ALA A 48 2.69 4.07 11.49
CA ALA A 48 2.11 4.00 10.14
C ALA A 48 0.64 4.48 10.11
N GLU A 49 -0.19 4.09 11.08
CA GLU A 49 -1.57 4.58 11.22
C GLU A 49 -1.62 6.09 11.44
N LEU A 50 -0.78 6.62 12.35
CA LEU A 50 -0.69 8.07 12.59
C LEU A 50 -0.30 8.84 11.33
N LEU A 51 0.63 8.31 10.53
CA LEU A 51 1.02 8.92 9.26
C LEU A 51 -0.11 8.89 8.24
N LEU A 52 -0.84 7.77 8.11
CA LEU A 52 -1.97 7.65 7.18
C LEU A 52 -3.07 8.66 7.51
N VAL A 53 -3.49 8.72 8.78
CA VAL A 53 -4.50 9.69 9.25
C VAL A 53 -3.97 11.12 9.14
N GLY A 54 -2.70 11.34 9.49
CA GLY A 54 -2.04 12.64 9.42
C GLY A 54 -1.95 13.19 7.99
N ILE A 55 -1.60 12.36 7.02
CA ILE A 55 -1.57 12.72 5.58
C ILE A 55 -2.94 13.16 5.11
N LEU A 56 -3.99 12.38 5.42
CA LEU A 56 -5.35 12.74 5.02
C LEU A 56 -5.80 14.05 5.69
N SER A 57 -5.55 14.19 6.99
CA SER A 57 -5.94 15.37 7.77
C SER A 57 -5.22 16.63 7.29
N LEU A 58 -3.90 16.57 7.06
CA LEU A 58 -3.12 17.68 6.53
C LEU A 58 -3.52 18.05 5.10
N THR A 59 -3.88 17.06 4.28
CA THR A 59 -4.40 17.31 2.92
C THR A 59 -5.72 18.07 2.97
N LEU A 60 -6.65 17.64 3.82
CA LEU A 60 -7.93 18.34 4.01
C LEU A 60 -7.69 19.75 4.55
N PHE A 61 -6.83 19.90 5.56
CA PHE A 61 -6.46 21.21 6.10
C PHE A 61 -5.88 22.11 5.01
N TRP A 62 -4.92 21.64 4.23
CA TRP A 62 -4.33 22.40 3.12
C TRP A 62 -5.40 22.85 2.12
N VAL A 63 -6.26 21.93 1.66
CA VAL A 63 -7.27 22.25 0.66
C VAL A 63 -8.32 23.25 1.17
N PHE A 64 -8.87 23.03 2.37
CA PHE A 64 -9.95 23.87 2.87
C PHE A 64 -9.46 25.21 3.43
N HIS A 65 -8.30 25.22 4.09
CA HIS A 65 -7.77 26.44 4.70
C HIS A 65 -7.04 27.32 3.68
N HIS A 66 -6.26 26.74 2.77
CA HIS A 66 -5.40 27.50 1.87
C HIS A 66 -5.89 27.54 0.41
N GLU A 67 -6.55 26.49 -0.07
CA GLU A 67 -6.93 26.40 -1.50
C GLU A 67 -8.40 26.77 -1.78
N GLY A 68 -9.16 27.17 -0.75
CA GLY A 68 -10.53 27.65 -0.88
C GLY A 68 -11.58 26.54 -1.06
N GLY A 69 -11.26 25.29 -0.70
CA GLY A 69 -12.19 24.16 -0.71
C GLY A 69 -12.27 23.42 -2.04
N VAL A 70 -13.41 22.77 -2.29
CA VAL A 70 -13.64 21.85 -3.43
C VAL A 70 -14.84 22.27 -4.27
N ALA A 71 -14.83 21.87 -5.54
CA ALA A 71 -15.96 22.03 -6.44
C ALA A 71 -16.04 20.82 -7.37
N TRP A 72 -17.26 20.37 -7.66
CA TRP A 72 -17.49 19.29 -8.62
C TRP A 72 -17.22 19.73 -10.07
N ARG A 73 -17.62 20.97 -10.41
CA ARG A 73 -17.49 21.56 -11.75
C ARG A 73 -17.38 23.09 -11.67
N ASN A 74 -17.11 23.74 -12.81
CA ASN A 74 -17.08 25.20 -13.04
C ASN A 74 -15.89 25.95 -12.45
N ASP A 75 -15.28 25.46 -11.37
CA ASP A 75 -14.02 25.99 -10.83
C ASP A 75 -12.90 24.95 -11.04
N VAL A 76 -12.04 25.21 -12.02
CA VAL A 76 -10.92 24.32 -12.37
C VAL A 76 -9.97 24.14 -11.18
N LYS A 77 -9.67 25.21 -10.43
CA LYS A 77 -8.76 25.14 -9.28
C LYS A 77 -9.33 24.23 -8.21
N ARG A 78 -10.59 24.46 -7.81
CA ARG A 78 -11.25 23.68 -6.74
C ARG A 78 -11.59 22.25 -7.14
N GLN A 79 -11.71 21.98 -8.43
CA GLN A 79 -11.86 20.62 -8.92
C GLN A 79 -10.55 19.81 -8.84
N PHE A 80 -9.41 20.44 -9.14
CA PHE A 80 -8.11 19.82 -8.86
C PHE A 80 -7.90 19.58 -7.35
N ASN A 81 -8.42 20.46 -6.49
CA ASN A 81 -8.38 20.20 -5.05
C ASN A 81 -9.14 18.92 -4.67
N LEU A 82 -10.28 18.66 -5.31
CA LEU A 82 -11.03 17.41 -5.12
C LEU A 82 -10.23 16.20 -5.63
N HIS A 83 -9.52 16.33 -6.75
CA HIS A 83 -8.57 15.32 -7.21
C HIS A 83 -7.49 15.02 -6.15
N PHE A 84 -6.88 16.04 -5.52
CA PHE A 84 -5.85 15.82 -4.50
C PHE A 84 -6.38 15.04 -3.29
N ILE A 85 -7.56 15.43 -2.77
CA ILE A 85 -8.20 14.74 -1.64
C ILE A 85 -8.54 13.29 -2.01
N LEU A 86 -9.15 13.07 -3.17
CA LEU A 86 -9.60 11.74 -3.58
C LEU A 86 -8.44 10.81 -3.92
N MET A 87 -7.35 11.33 -4.50
CA MET A 87 -6.16 10.52 -4.79
C MET A 87 -5.41 10.16 -3.51
N LEU A 88 -5.12 11.12 -2.63
CA LEU A 88 -4.45 10.81 -1.36
C LEU A 88 -5.35 9.96 -0.45
N GLY A 89 -6.66 10.22 -0.43
CA GLY A 89 -7.65 9.42 0.29
C GLY A 89 -7.74 7.98 -0.24
N GLY A 90 -7.77 7.78 -1.56
CA GLY A 90 -7.89 6.46 -2.17
C GLY A 90 -6.58 5.68 -2.16
N PHE A 91 -5.55 6.23 -2.81
CA PHE A 91 -4.28 5.53 -3.06
C PHE A 91 -3.38 5.43 -1.83
N ILE A 92 -3.41 6.41 -0.93
CA ILE A 92 -2.54 6.42 0.26
C ILE A 92 -3.32 5.95 1.49
N PHE A 93 -4.40 6.66 1.86
CA PHE A 93 -5.12 6.35 3.09
C PHE A 93 -5.88 5.01 3.02
N LEU A 94 -6.91 4.88 2.18
CA LEU A 94 -7.76 3.69 2.13
C LEU A 94 -6.98 2.43 1.72
N ASN A 95 -6.11 2.54 0.71
CA ASN A 95 -5.23 1.44 0.31
C ASN A 95 -4.22 1.08 1.42
N GLY A 96 -3.66 2.07 2.12
CA GLY A 96 -2.80 1.84 3.29
C GLY A 96 -3.52 1.10 4.43
N GLN A 97 -4.74 1.53 4.76
CA GLN A 97 -5.59 0.83 5.73
C GLN A 97 -5.89 -0.60 5.25
N ALA A 98 -6.12 -0.82 3.96
CA ALA A 98 -6.35 -2.15 3.40
C ALA A 98 -5.13 -3.05 3.57
N ILE A 99 -3.92 -2.54 3.34
CA ILE A 99 -2.65 -3.27 3.53
C ILE A 99 -2.44 -3.64 5.00
N LEU A 100 -2.76 -2.74 5.94
CA LEU A 100 -2.59 -2.96 7.38
C LEU A 100 -3.74 -3.77 8.02
N SER A 101 -4.88 -3.91 7.35
CA SER A 101 -6.10 -4.53 7.90
C SER A 101 -5.87 -5.92 8.51
N TYR A 102 -5.13 -6.83 7.86
CA TYR A 102 -4.87 -8.18 8.40
C TYR A 102 -4.03 -8.16 9.68
N ARG A 103 -3.27 -7.09 9.91
CA ARG A 103 -2.47 -6.89 11.12
C ARG A 103 -3.30 -6.27 12.23
N LEU A 104 -4.06 -5.22 11.93
CA LEU A 104 -4.93 -4.53 12.89
C LEU A 104 -6.06 -5.44 13.39
N PHE A 105 -6.64 -6.22 12.48
CA PHE A 105 -7.75 -7.11 12.77
C PHE A 105 -7.28 -8.56 12.97
N GLY A 106 -6.07 -8.78 13.48
CA GLY A 106 -5.54 -10.13 13.73
C GLY A 106 -6.28 -10.93 14.82
N CYS A 107 -7.18 -10.30 15.57
CA CYS A 107 -7.99 -10.93 16.63
C CYS A 107 -9.38 -11.36 16.15
N VAL A 108 -9.81 -10.97 14.94
CA VAL A 108 -11.11 -11.40 14.39
C VAL A 108 -10.95 -12.62 13.49
N ARG A 109 -12.08 -13.27 13.16
CA ARG A 109 -12.06 -14.40 12.21
C ARG A 109 -11.47 -13.93 10.87
N ARG A 110 -10.62 -14.76 10.27
CA ARG A 110 -9.89 -14.44 9.03
C ARG A 110 -10.79 -14.00 7.87
N ILE A 111 -12.02 -14.50 7.80
CA ILE A 111 -13.02 -14.09 6.81
C ILE A 111 -13.43 -12.61 6.97
N TYR A 112 -13.56 -12.10 8.19
CA TYR A 112 -13.88 -10.69 8.41
C TYR A 112 -12.71 -9.78 8.00
N ALA A 113 -11.46 -10.17 8.30
CA ALA A 113 -10.29 -9.44 7.83
C ALA A 113 -10.23 -9.39 6.28
N LYS A 114 -10.57 -10.50 5.59
CA LYS A 114 -10.70 -10.54 4.13
C LYS A 114 -11.76 -9.56 3.61
N LEU A 115 -12.96 -9.56 4.22
CA LEU A 115 -14.06 -8.68 3.81
C LEU A 115 -13.73 -7.20 4.07
N ILE A 116 -13.11 -6.88 5.21
CA ILE A 116 -12.65 -5.51 5.51
C ILE A 116 -11.61 -5.06 4.48
N HIS A 117 -10.60 -5.90 4.18
CA HIS A 117 -9.59 -5.61 3.17
C HIS A 117 -10.24 -5.34 1.79
N ALA A 118 -11.15 -6.20 1.36
CA ALA A 118 -11.84 -6.05 0.08
C ALA A 118 -12.72 -4.79 0.03
N PHE A 119 -13.46 -4.51 1.11
CA PHE A 119 -14.28 -3.30 1.22
C PHE A 119 -13.43 -2.03 1.13
N LEU A 120 -12.31 -1.97 1.85
CA LEU A 120 -11.39 -0.84 1.80
C LEU A 120 -10.81 -0.63 0.39
N LEU A 121 -10.48 -1.71 -0.33
CA LEU A 121 -10.01 -1.61 -1.72
C LEU A 121 -11.12 -1.17 -2.69
N VAL A 122 -12.37 -1.59 -2.50
CA VAL A 122 -13.51 -1.10 -3.30
C VAL A 122 -13.73 0.40 -3.06
N ALA A 123 -13.69 0.83 -1.80
CA ALA A 123 -13.79 2.24 -1.44
C ALA A 123 -12.63 3.06 -2.04
N ALA A 124 -11.40 2.52 -1.98
CA ALA A 124 -10.24 3.13 -2.61
C ALA A 124 -10.43 3.25 -4.13
N ALA A 125 -10.88 2.18 -4.80
CA ALA A 125 -11.14 2.17 -6.24
C ALA A 125 -12.15 3.25 -6.65
N GLY A 126 -13.25 3.39 -5.91
CA GLY A 126 -14.24 4.43 -6.13
C GLY A 126 -13.65 5.84 -5.98
N SER A 127 -12.88 6.08 -4.90
CA SER A 127 -12.19 7.35 -4.68
C SER A 127 -11.22 7.68 -5.81
N ILE A 128 -10.40 6.71 -6.23
CA ILE A 128 -9.42 6.87 -7.31
C ILE A 128 -10.13 7.17 -8.65
N ALA A 129 -11.20 6.44 -8.97
CA ALA A 129 -11.96 6.65 -10.20
C ALA A 129 -12.54 8.07 -10.29
N VAL A 130 -13.19 8.54 -9.22
CA VAL A 130 -13.73 9.90 -9.16
C VAL A 130 -12.59 10.93 -9.19
N GLY A 131 -11.51 10.72 -8.44
CA GLY A 131 -10.35 11.61 -8.43
C GLY A 131 -9.69 11.72 -9.80
N PHE A 132 -9.59 10.62 -10.54
CA PHE A 132 -9.05 10.61 -11.90
C PHE A 132 -9.95 11.40 -12.84
N TYR A 133 -11.25 11.15 -12.77
CA TYR A 133 -12.25 11.88 -13.56
C TYR A 133 -12.21 13.38 -13.30
N MET A 134 -12.07 13.81 -12.04
CA MET A 134 -11.94 15.23 -11.68
C MET A 134 -10.74 15.90 -12.37
N ALA A 135 -9.57 15.26 -12.38
CA ALA A 135 -8.39 15.80 -13.06
C ALA A 135 -8.51 15.77 -14.59
N PHE A 136 -9.15 14.73 -15.13
CA PHE A 136 -9.37 14.62 -16.58
C PHE A 136 -10.29 15.75 -17.07
N GLU A 137 -11.47 15.91 -16.46
CA GLU A 137 -12.45 16.92 -16.86
C GLU A 137 -11.96 18.35 -16.56
N ALA A 138 -11.20 18.55 -15.48
CA ALA A 138 -10.56 19.84 -15.20
C ALA A 138 -9.56 20.24 -16.30
N ASN A 139 -8.72 19.29 -16.75
CA ASN A 139 -7.75 19.54 -17.81
C ASN A 139 -8.42 19.84 -19.16
N ASP A 140 -9.48 19.10 -19.50
CA ASP A 140 -10.22 19.26 -20.76
C ASP A 140 -10.81 20.68 -20.92
N ARG A 141 -11.10 21.35 -19.78
CA ARG A 141 -11.62 22.72 -19.74
C ARG A 141 -10.57 23.82 -19.76
N VAL A 142 -9.28 23.49 -19.69
CA VAL A 142 -8.22 24.50 -19.75
C VAL A 142 -7.73 24.63 -21.20
N PRO A 143 -7.77 25.83 -21.81
CA PRO A 143 -7.29 26.00 -23.19
C PRO A 143 -5.82 25.60 -23.34
N LYS A 144 -5.50 24.84 -24.39
CA LYS A 144 -4.13 24.43 -24.77
C LYS A 144 -3.43 23.51 -23.76
N THR A 145 -4.15 22.86 -22.85
CA THR A 145 -3.57 21.76 -22.06
C THR A 145 -3.38 20.52 -22.93
N MET A 146 -2.27 19.82 -22.69
CA MET A 146 -2.07 18.47 -23.21
C MET A 146 -2.38 17.49 -22.08
N HIS A 147 -3.11 16.42 -22.40
CA HIS A 147 -3.28 15.33 -21.45
C HIS A 147 -2.02 14.46 -21.39
N PHE A 148 -1.78 13.86 -20.23
CA PHE A 148 -0.78 12.79 -20.03
C PHE A 148 0.67 13.10 -20.44
N TYR A 149 1.08 14.37 -20.53
CA TYR A 149 2.46 14.74 -20.91
C TYR A 149 3.47 14.61 -19.75
N SER A 150 2.99 14.58 -18.50
CA SER A 150 3.85 14.71 -17.33
C SER A 150 4.22 13.36 -16.72
N LEU A 151 5.37 13.27 -16.04
CA LEU A 151 5.79 12.06 -15.34
C LEU A 151 4.74 11.59 -14.32
N HIS A 152 4.12 12.51 -13.58
CA HIS A 152 3.02 12.22 -12.66
C HIS A 152 1.88 11.46 -13.36
N SER A 153 1.44 11.92 -14.53
CA SER A 153 0.36 11.28 -15.27
C SER A 153 0.73 9.91 -15.84
N TRP A 154 1.99 9.68 -16.24
CA TRP A 154 2.46 8.36 -16.67
C TRP A 154 2.50 7.37 -15.48
N LEU A 155 3.01 7.81 -14.34
CA LEU A 155 3.00 7.02 -13.10
C LEU A 155 1.56 6.73 -12.65
N ALA A 156 0.65 7.70 -12.76
CA ALA A 156 -0.76 7.53 -12.41
C ALA A 156 -1.45 6.47 -13.28
N LEU A 157 -1.26 6.52 -14.61
CA LEU A 157 -1.82 5.51 -15.53
C LEU A 157 -1.29 4.11 -15.22
N GLY A 158 0.02 3.96 -15.05
CA GLY A 158 0.63 2.69 -14.69
C GLY A 158 0.11 2.16 -13.34
N THR A 159 0.06 3.02 -12.32
CA THR A 159 -0.45 2.67 -10.99
C THR A 159 -1.91 2.26 -11.04
N CYS A 160 -2.77 2.99 -11.78
CA CYS A 160 -4.19 2.64 -11.93
C CYS A 160 -4.35 1.27 -12.61
N ALA A 161 -3.63 1.02 -13.71
CA ALA A 161 -3.68 -0.26 -14.42
C ALA A 161 -3.28 -1.43 -13.52
N LEU A 162 -2.17 -1.29 -12.78
CA LEU A 162 -1.69 -2.31 -11.85
C LEU A 162 -2.64 -2.50 -10.66
N PHE A 163 -3.22 -1.42 -10.14
CA PHE A 163 -4.22 -1.48 -9.07
C PHE A 163 -5.46 -2.26 -9.50
N VAL A 164 -5.98 -1.98 -10.71
CA VAL A 164 -7.14 -2.70 -11.27
C VAL A 164 -6.81 -4.18 -11.47
N LEU A 165 -5.64 -4.50 -12.05
CA LEU A 165 -5.19 -5.88 -12.23
C LEU A 165 -5.10 -6.62 -10.89
N GLN A 166 -4.47 -6.00 -9.90
CA GLN A 166 -4.31 -6.53 -8.55
C GLN A 166 -5.67 -6.75 -7.86
N PHE A 167 -6.60 -5.81 -8.02
CA PHE A 167 -7.95 -5.91 -7.47
C PHE A 167 -8.69 -7.10 -8.06
N PHE A 168 -8.69 -7.27 -9.38
CA PHE A 168 -9.35 -8.40 -10.04
C PHE A 168 -8.72 -9.74 -9.66
N VAL A 169 -7.39 -9.85 -9.73
CA VAL A 169 -6.68 -11.07 -9.32
C VAL A 169 -6.99 -11.41 -7.87
N GLY A 170 -6.98 -10.42 -6.97
CA GLY A 170 -7.29 -10.62 -5.55
C GLY A 170 -8.75 -11.03 -5.30
N PHE A 171 -9.70 -10.36 -5.96
CA PHE A 171 -11.13 -10.65 -5.85
C PHE A 171 -11.46 -12.07 -6.31
N PHE A 172 -11.02 -12.45 -7.52
CA PHE A 172 -11.30 -13.78 -8.04
C PHE A 172 -10.59 -14.86 -7.21
N SER A 173 -9.30 -14.67 -6.91
CA SER A 173 -8.50 -15.71 -6.26
C SER A 173 -8.86 -15.89 -4.78
N PHE A 174 -9.16 -14.82 -4.05
CA PHE A 174 -9.32 -14.88 -2.58
C PHE A 174 -10.75 -14.70 -2.08
N LEU A 175 -11.70 -14.30 -2.94
CA LEU A 175 -13.13 -14.25 -2.61
C LEU A 175 -13.95 -15.24 -3.44
N VAL A 176 -13.85 -15.22 -4.77
CA VAL A 176 -14.70 -16.09 -5.63
C VAL A 176 -14.30 -17.55 -5.47
N LEU A 177 -13.01 -17.89 -5.59
CA LEU A 177 -12.54 -19.28 -5.49
C LEU A 177 -12.72 -19.91 -4.10
N LEU A 178 -13.15 -19.16 -3.08
CA LEU A 178 -13.55 -19.73 -1.79
C LEU A 178 -14.73 -20.70 -1.91
N CYS A 179 -15.58 -20.58 -2.94
CA CYS A 179 -16.64 -21.56 -3.18
C CYS A 179 -16.10 -22.96 -3.53
N CYS A 180 -14.86 -23.05 -4.03
CA CYS A 180 -14.16 -24.27 -4.40
C CYS A 180 -12.90 -24.45 -3.52
N ASP A 181 -13.06 -24.33 -2.20
CA ASP A 181 -11.96 -24.17 -1.25
C ASP A 181 -10.90 -25.28 -1.35
N GLY A 182 -11.33 -26.55 -1.39
CA GLY A 182 -10.46 -27.71 -1.47
C GLY A 182 -9.62 -27.77 -2.75
N ALA A 183 -10.25 -27.56 -3.91
CA ALA A 183 -9.59 -27.69 -5.21
C ALA A 183 -8.58 -26.57 -5.52
N THR A 184 -8.72 -25.41 -4.87
CA THR A 184 -7.92 -24.20 -5.20
C THR A 184 -7.01 -23.73 -4.07
N SER A 185 -6.96 -24.46 -2.96
CA SER A 185 -6.14 -24.16 -1.78
C SER A 185 -4.65 -23.97 -2.11
N SER A 186 -4.04 -24.93 -2.81
CA SER A 186 -2.62 -24.89 -3.23
C SER A 186 -2.31 -23.71 -4.17
N PHE A 187 -3.20 -23.44 -5.13
CA PHE A 187 -3.05 -22.29 -6.02
C PHE A 187 -3.09 -20.96 -5.26
N ARG A 188 -4.08 -20.78 -4.38
CA ARG A 188 -4.20 -19.57 -3.56
C ARG A 188 -2.98 -19.42 -2.65
N ALA A 189 -2.56 -20.49 -1.99
CA ALA A 189 -1.36 -20.52 -1.16
C ALA A 189 -0.13 -19.95 -1.88
N CYS A 190 0.13 -20.41 -3.12
CA CYS A 190 1.23 -19.92 -3.95
C CYS A 190 1.05 -18.45 -4.37
N LEU A 191 -0.19 -18.01 -4.61
CA LEU A 191 -0.48 -16.66 -5.09
C LEU A 191 -0.38 -15.59 -4.00
N ILE A 192 -0.57 -15.96 -2.72
CA ILE A 192 -0.53 -15.01 -1.62
C ILE A 192 0.78 -14.16 -1.58
N PRO A 193 2.00 -14.72 -1.59
CA PRO A 193 3.23 -13.92 -1.57
C PRO A 193 3.38 -12.99 -2.79
N VAL A 194 2.88 -13.43 -3.96
CA VAL A 194 2.84 -12.62 -5.17
C VAL A 194 1.90 -11.44 -4.99
N HIS A 195 0.66 -11.70 -4.57
CA HIS A 195 -0.35 -10.68 -4.29
C HIS A 195 0.15 -9.67 -3.25
N ALA A 196 0.71 -10.13 -2.15
CA ALA A 196 1.24 -9.25 -1.10
C ALA A 196 2.38 -8.34 -1.60
N THR A 197 3.33 -8.90 -2.33
CA THR A 197 4.48 -8.16 -2.85
C THR A 197 4.04 -7.14 -3.90
N PHE A 198 3.13 -7.54 -4.80
CA PHE A 198 2.60 -6.65 -5.83
C PHE A 198 1.76 -5.52 -5.23
N GLY A 199 0.99 -5.79 -4.17
CA GLY A 199 0.26 -4.76 -3.42
C GLY A 199 1.18 -3.69 -2.83
N LEU A 200 2.32 -4.10 -2.23
CA LEU A 200 3.33 -3.15 -1.75
C LEU A 200 3.99 -2.37 -2.90
N ALA A 201 4.27 -3.02 -4.03
CA ALA A 201 4.83 -2.35 -5.21
C ALA A 201 3.87 -1.27 -5.76
N ILE A 202 2.57 -1.58 -5.83
CA ILE A 202 1.53 -0.62 -6.24
C ILE A 202 1.45 0.53 -5.24
N PHE A 203 1.50 0.27 -3.93
CA PHE A 203 1.51 1.33 -2.92
C PHE A 203 2.73 2.26 -3.07
N SER A 204 3.91 1.71 -3.38
CA SER A 204 5.11 2.50 -3.68
C SER A 204 4.97 3.34 -4.95
N MET A 205 4.39 2.79 -6.02
CA MET A 205 4.11 3.55 -7.24
C MET A 205 3.06 4.65 -7.02
N ALA A 206 2.03 4.35 -6.24
CA ALA A 206 1.03 5.32 -5.81
C ALA A 206 1.66 6.45 -4.99
N SER A 207 2.60 6.12 -4.11
CA SER A 207 3.38 7.10 -3.33
C SER A 207 4.24 7.99 -4.23
N ALA A 208 4.96 7.42 -5.20
CA ALA A 208 5.71 8.20 -6.19
C ALA A 208 4.80 9.10 -7.04
N THR A 209 3.64 8.58 -7.45
CA THR A 209 2.61 9.34 -8.15
C THR A 209 2.12 10.51 -7.30
N ALA A 210 1.82 10.29 -6.01
CA ALA A 210 1.38 11.32 -5.10
C ALA A 210 2.44 12.40 -4.87
N VAL A 211 3.70 12.03 -4.62
CA VAL A 211 4.79 12.99 -4.40
C VAL A 211 5.06 13.84 -5.65
N THR A 212 5.04 13.23 -6.84
CA THR A 212 5.19 13.99 -8.10
C THR A 212 3.99 14.91 -8.35
N GLY A 213 2.77 14.51 -7.98
CA GLY A 213 1.57 15.34 -8.06
C GLY A 213 1.59 16.52 -7.08
N LEU A 214 2.03 16.28 -5.83
CA LEU A 214 2.23 17.33 -4.83
C LEU A 214 3.27 18.35 -5.28
N MET A 215 4.37 17.91 -5.91
CA MET A 215 5.36 18.81 -6.50
C MET A 215 4.77 19.66 -7.64
N GLN A 216 3.93 19.08 -8.51
CA GLN A 216 3.23 19.84 -9.54
C GLN A 216 2.27 20.86 -8.94
N ALA A 217 1.52 20.47 -7.90
CA ALA A 217 0.63 21.37 -7.19
C ALA A 217 1.40 22.53 -6.55
N ALA A 218 2.49 22.25 -5.82
CA ALA A 218 3.34 23.28 -5.22
C ALA A 218 3.86 24.27 -6.27
N ARG A 219 4.40 23.78 -7.39
CA ARG A 219 4.88 24.66 -8.48
C ARG A 219 3.78 25.48 -9.13
N ALA A 220 2.57 24.92 -9.25
CA ALA A 220 1.45 25.63 -9.87
C ALA A 220 0.81 26.66 -8.93
N ARG A 221 0.75 26.38 -7.62
CA ARG A 221 0.06 27.20 -6.62
C ARG A 221 0.97 28.21 -5.93
N LEU A 222 2.26 27.92 -5.81
CA LEU A 222 3.24 28.69 -5.05
C LEU A 222 4.34 29.22 -6.00
N ASN A 223 3.92 29.90 -7.06
CA ASN A 223 4.80 30.31 -8.17
C ASN A 223 5.37 31.73 -8.05
N GLY A 224 5.06 32.47 -6.98
CA GLY A 224 5.50 33.86 -6.81
C GLY A 224 4.84 34.86 -7.78
N GLN A 225 3.81 34.45 -8.53
CA GLN A 225 3.12 35.28 -9.52
C GLN A 225 1.67 35.57 -9.08
N ASN A 226 1.10 36.68 -9.54
CA ASN A 226 -0.31 37.05 -9.29
C ASN A 226 -0.69 37.03 -7.81
N ALA A 227 0.19 37.56 -6.95
CA ALA A 227 0.06 37.55 -5.48
C ALA A 227 0.08 36.15 -4.81
N ASN A 228 0.38 35.08 -5.55
CA ASN A 228 0.68 33.79 -4.94
C ASN A 228 2.06 33.85 -4.25
N PRO A 229 2.22 33.20 -3.08
CA PRO A 229 3.52 33.10 -2.42
C PRO A 229 4.53 32.33 -3.29
N ASP A 230 5.83 32.62 -3.15
CA ASP A 230 6.89 31.88 -3.83
C ASP A 230 7.29 30.65 -2.99
N TYR A 231 7.24 29.46 -3.59
CA TYR A 231 7.64 28.20 -2.94
C TYR A 231 9.05 28.24 -2.33
N ARG A 232 9.95 29.03 -2.92
CA ARG A 232 11.35 29.17 -2.46
C ARG A 232 11.48 29.86 -1.10
N GLU A 233 10.46 30.64 -0.72
CA GLU A 233 10.43 31.39 0.53
C GLU A 233 9.89 30.57 1.71
N PHE A 234 9.67 29.25 1.51
CA PHE A 234 9.08 28.35 2.50
C PHE A 234 7.75 28.87 3.10
N PRO A 235 6.77 29.28 2.27
CA PRO A 235 5.47 29.68 2.77
C PRO A 235 4.81 28.52 3.52
N GLN A 236 3.94 28.82 4.47
CA GLN A 236 3.26 27.81 5.29
C GLN A 236 2.63 26.67 4.46
N GLN A 237 2.00 27.01 3.33
CA GLN A 237 1.44 26.03 2.39
C GLN A 237 2.50 25.06 1.84
N GLY A 238 3.68 25.58 1.49
CA GLY A 238 4.79 24.77 0.99
C GLY A 238 5.34 23.82 2.05
N ILE A 239 5.42 24.27 3.31
CA ILE A 239 5.84 23.41 4.44
C ILE A 239 4.85 22.26 4.64
N ILE A 240 3.55 22.52 4.56
CA ILE A 240 2.50 21.50 4.70
C ILE A 240 2.61 20.47 3.57
N ILE A 241 2.72 20.92 2.31
CA ILE A 241 2.88 20.03 1.15
C ILE A 241 4.12 19.14 1.30
N ASN A 242 5.25 19.73 1.72
CA ASN A 242 6.49 18.97 1.94
C ASN A 242 6.37 17.96 3.07
N THR A 243 5.64 18.31 4.14
CA THR A 243 5.41 17.40 5.28
C THR A 243 4.54 16.22 4.86
N ILE A 244 3.49 16.46 4.06
CA ILE A 244 2.68 15.39 3.46
C ILE A 244 3.57 14.47 2.61
N ALA A 245 4.39 15.04 1.72
CA ALA A 245 5.26 14.25 0.85
C ALA A 245 6.30 13.43 1.65
N ALA A 246 6.92 14.01 2.68
CA ALA A 246 7.85 13.32 3.56
C ALA A 246 7.18 12.17 4.32
N ALA A 247 5.95 12.38 4.82
CA ALA A 247 5.17 11.35 5.49
C ALA A 247 4.82 10.19 4.53
N ILE A 248 4.47 10.48 3.27
CA ILE A 248 4.23 9.47 2.24
C ILE A 248 5.50 8.64 1.97
N ILE A 249 6.66 9.29 1.84
CA ILE A 249 7.94 8.59 1.63
C ILE A 249 8.27 7.69 2.83
N LEU A 250 8.03 8.16 4.06
CA LEU A 250 8.23 7.36 5.26
C LEU A 250 7.31 6.13 5.29
N LEU A 251 6.05 6.25 4.84
CA LEU A 251 5.15 5.10 4.70
C LEU A 251 5.66 4.04 3.74
N VAL A 252 6.31 4.42 2.63
CA VAL A 252 6.92 3.45 1.69
C VAL A 252 7.98 2.58 2.39
N ILE A 253 8.72 3.15 3.34
CA ILE A 253 9.73 2.43 4.13
C ILE A 253 9.06 1.57 5.20
N LEU A 254 8.08 2.12 5.91
CA LEU A 254 7.43 1.43 7.03
C LEU A 254 6.58 0.25 6.58
N MET A 255 5.79 0.41 5.50
CA MET A 255 4.80 -0.59 5.07
C MET A 255 5.40 -2.00 4.86
N PRO A 256 6.52 -2.20 4.14
CA PRO A 256 7.15 -3.52 4.04
C PRO A 256 7.67 -4.05 5.38
N LEU A 257 8.20 -3.18 6.25
CA LEU A 257 8.73 -3.56 7.57
C LEU A 257 7.63 -4.08 8.49
N VAL A 258 6.46 -3.43 8.49
CA VAL A 258 5.33 -3.89 9.32
C VAL A 258 4.57 -5.05 8.69
N THR A 259 4.49 -5.17 7.36
CA THR A 259 3.67 -6.23 6.74
C THR A 259 4.40 -7.56 6.58
N ARG A 260 5.73 -7.56 6.37
CA ARG A 260 6.50 -8.78 6.13
C ARG A 260 6.93 -9.52 7.40
N ASN A 261 6.90 -8.84 8.55
CA ASN A 261 7.32 -9.42 9.83
C ASN A 261 6.11 -9.93 10.63
N ASN A 262 6.08 -11.23 10.92
CA ASN A 262 4.98 -11.86 11.64
C ASN A 262 5.23 -11.93 13.15
N ILE A 263 4.39 -11.21 13.91
CA ILE A 263 4.45 -11.09 15.37
C ILE A 263 4.20 -12.42 16.09
N ARG A 264 3.46 -13.37 15.49
CA ARG A 264 2.89 -14.48 16.25
C ARG A 264 3.75 -15.73 16.40
N GLY A 265 4.88 -15.88 15.70
CA GLY A 265 5.63 -17.14 15.71
C GLY A 265 4.84 -18.23 15.00
N GLY A 266 5.43 -18.82 13.97
CA GLY A 266 4.69 -19.64 13.02
C GLY A 266 4.23 -18.82 11.83
N ARG A 267 4.85 -19.13 10.69
CA ARG A 267 4.48 -18.81 9.30
C ARG A 267 4.08 -17.36 9.05
N ALA A 268 4.88 -16.59 8.31
CA ALA A 268 4.53 -15.27 7.78
C ALA A 268 3.02 -15.20 7.42
N VAL A 269 2.36 -14.04 7.49
CA VAL A 269 0.91 -13.83 7.21
C VAL A 269 0.42 -14.52 5.91
N PHE A 270 1.36 -14.94 5.07
CA PHE A 270 1.25 -15.55 3.76
C PHE A 270 1.73 -17.00 3.61
N ALA A 271 2.15 -17.70 4.66
CA ALA A 271 2.55 -19.10 4.55
C ALA A 271 1.34 -20.03 4.73
N SER A 272 1.15 -20.90 3.74
CA SER A 272 0.04 -21.83 3.59
C SER A 272 0.10 -22.97 4.59
N GLU A 273 -1.07 -23.49 4.95
CA GLU A 273 -1.24 -24.85 5.48
C GLU A 273 -0.96 -25.87 4.38
#